data_AF-A0A939RBA3-F1
#
_entry.id   AF-A0A939RBA3-F1
#
_cell.length_a   1.000
_cell.length_b   1.000
_cell.length_c   1.000
_cell.angle_alpha   90.00
_cell.angle_beta   90.00
_cell.angle_gamma   90.00
#
_symmetry.space_group_name_H-M   'P 1'
#
loop_
_entity.id
_entity.type
_entity.pdbx_description
1 polymer ?
#
loop_
_entity_poly.entity_id
_entity_poly.type
_entity_poly.pdbx_seq_one_letter_code
_entity_poly.pdbx_strand_id
1 'polypeptide(L)'
;KKILSGEFGQTIKPFNKEVQKKCIGDVEPITCRPADLIKPQLEKYREECKEWIQQDEDVLSYALFPQVATDFFKYRQAQQKGVDVAAADTANKAYPV
;
A
#
# COMPACT_ATOMS: atom_id res chain seq x y z
N LYS A 1 -14.53 6.36 -8.41
CA LYS A 1 -15.50 6.52 -7.30
C LYS A 1 -14.92 7.32 -6.13
N LYS A 2 -13.77 6.93 -5.57
CA LYS A 2 -13.11 7.61 -4.45
C LYS A 2 -12.85 9.12 -4.60
N ILE A 3 -12.50 9.56 -5.81
CA ILE A 3 -12.37 11.01 -6.12
C ILE A 3 -13.71 11.74 -5.91
N LEU A 4 -14.82 11.11 -6.31
CA LEU A 4 -16.16 11.67 -6.18
C LEU A 4 -16.71 11.59 -4.74
N SER A 5 -16.14 10.73 -3.89
CA SER A 5 -16.46 10.67 -2.45
C SER A 5 -15.58 11.58 -1.59
N GLY A 6 -14.66 12.37 -2.19
CA GLY A 6 -13.82 13.31 -1.45
C GLY A 6 -12.56 12.69 -0.81
N GLU A 7 -12.28 11.40 -1.03
CA GLU A 7 -11.11 10.70 -0.44
C GLU A 7 -9.75 11.20 -0.95
N PHE A 8 -9.75 12.05 -1.98
CA PHE A 8 -8.55 12.71 -2.52
C PHE A 8 -8.50 14.22 -2.23
N GLY A 9 -9.42 14.71 -1.40
CA GLY A 9 -9.57 16.13 -1.10
C GLY A 9 -10.51 16.86 -2.05
N GLN A 10 -10.56 18.18 -1.90
CA GLN A 10 -11.47 19.04 -2.65
C GLN A 10 -10.89 19.40 -4.02
N THR A 11 -11.68 19.21 -5.07
CA THR A 11 -11.34 19.66 -6.41
C THR A 11 -11.52 21.16 -6.56
N ILE A 12 -10.76 21.79 -7.47
CA ILE A 12 -10.83 23.23 -7.76
C ILE A 12 -12.25 23.67 -8.13
N LYS A 13 -13.00 22.82 -8.84
CA LYS A 13 -14.40 23.03 -9.19
C LYS A 13 -15.25 21.91 -8.60
N PRO A 14 -16.48 22.20 -8.16
CA PRO A 14 -17.39 21.17 -7.66
C PRO A 14 -17.79 20.20 -8.78
N PHE A 15 -18.04 18.95 -8.41
CA PHE A 15 -18.58 17.97 -9.34
C PHE A 15 -20.04 18.29 -9.72
N ASN A 16 -20.44 17.84 -10.90
CA ASN A 16 -21.86 17.79 -11.24
C ASN A 16 -22.57 16.81 -10.29
N LYS A 17 -23.59 17.30 -9.56
CA LYS A 17 -24.30 16.52 -8.53
C LYS A 17 -24.99 15.28 -9.07
N GLU A 18 -25.54 15.32 -10.28
CA GLU A 18 -26.21 14.17 -10.88
C GLU A 18 -25.21 13.07 -11.24
N VAL A 19 -24.07 13.45 -11.83
CA VAL A 19 -22.99 12.51 -12.17
C VAL A 19 -22.39 11.93 -10.89
N GLN A 20 -22.13 12.78 -9.89
CA GLN A 20 -21.61 12.36 -8.60
C GLN A 20 -22.54 11.33 -7.95
N LYS A 21 -23.85 11.63 -7.85
CA LYS A 21 -24.86 10.71 -7.29
C LYS A 21 -24.97 9.41 -8.09
N LYS A 22 -24.93 9.45 -9.42
CA LYS A 22 -24.92 8.23 -10.26
C LYS A 22 -23.70 7.35 -10.01
N CYS A 23 -22.54 7.93 -9.71
CA CYS A 23 -21.31 7.18 -9.49
C CYS A 23 -21.13 6.63 -8.08
N ILE A 24 -21.57 7.37 -7.04
CA ILE A 24 -21.36 7.01 -5.63
C ILE A 24 -22.65 6.60 -4.90
N GLY A 25 -23.82 6.70 -5.54
CA GLY A 25 -25.11 6.36 -4.94
C GLY A 25 -25.48 7.31 -3.81
N ASP A 26 -25.89 6.73 -2.67
CA ASP A 26 -26.25 7.47 -1.45
C ASP A 26 -25.06 7.69 -0.51
N VAL A 27 -23.84 7.40 -0.94
CA VAL A 27 -22.62 7.70 -0.17
C VAL A 27 -22.44 9.21 -0.08
N GLU A 28 -22.42 9.75 1.14
CA GLU A 28 -22.09 11.15 1.38
C GLU A 28 -20.59 11.40 1.16
N PRO A 29 -20.20 12.33 0.29
CA PRO A 29 -18.80 12.71 0.12
C PRO A 29 -18.24 13.34 1.39
N ILE A 30 -17.01 12.96 1.76
CA ILE A 30 -16.30 13.61 2.86
C ILE A 30 -15.85 15.02 2.47
N THR A 31 -15.81 15.92 3.44
CA THR A 31 -15.38 17.32 3.26
C THR A 31 -14.18 17.70 4.12
N CYS A 32 -13.76 16.84 5.06
CA CYS A 32 -12.57 17.00 5.86
C CYS A 32 -11.30 16.53 5.10
N ARG A 33 -10.12 16.71 5.72
CA ARG A 33 -8.87 16.15 5.19
C ARG A 33 -8.97 14.62 5.30
N PRO A 34 -8.81 13.85 4.21
CA PRO A 34 -9.01 12.39 4.23
C PRO A 34 -8.16 11.66 5.28
N ALA A 35 -6.95 12.17 5.55
CA ALA A 35 -6.04 11.62 6.55
C ALA A 35 -6.60 11.70 7.99
N ASP A 36 -7.55 12.59 8.28
CA ASP A 36 -8.16 12.71 9.61
C ASP A 36 -9.04 11.50 9.96
N LEU A 37 -9.48 10.73 8.94
CA LEU A 37 -10.28 9.52 9.09
C LEU A 37 -9.41 8.25 9.21
N ILE A 38 -8.09 8.37 9.03
CA ILE A 38 -7.15 7.26 9.04
C ILE A 38 -6.44 7.22 10.40
N LYS A 39 -6.58 6.11 11.11
CA LYS A 39 -5.86 5.89 12.38
C LYS A 39 -4.35 5.74 12.13
N PRO A 40 -3.47 6.10 13.09
CA PRO A 40 -2.06 5.76 13.02
C PRO A 40 -1.84 4.25 12.82
N GLN A 41 -1.02 3.88 11.83
CA GLN A 41 -0.82 2.48 11.40
C GLN A 41 0.65 2.03 11.42
N LEU A 42 1.59 2.91 11.77
CA LEU A 42 3.02 2.61 11.69
C LEU A 42 3.41 1.41 12.57
N GLU A 43 2.88 1.34 13.79
CA GLU A 43 3.16 0.22 14.70
C GLU A 43 2.58 -1.09 14.20
N LYS A 44 1.39 -1.04 13.58
CA LYS A 44 0.79 -2.19 12.93
C LYS A 44 1.71 -2.73 11.82
N TYR A 45 2.22 -1.85 10.96
CA TYR A 45 3.12 -2.25 9.88
C TYR A 45 4.44 -2.82 10.40
N ARG A 46 4.99 -2.25 11.48
CA ARG A 46 6.20 -2.77 12.14
C ARG A 46 5.99 -4.22 12.59
N GLU A 47 4.86 -4.52 13.23
CA GLU A 47 4.54 -5.89 13.65
C GLU A 47 4.32 -6.84 12.47
N GLU A 48 3.65 -6.39 11.40
CA GLU A 48 3.37 -7.21 10.21
C GLU A 48 4.62 -7.58 9.43
N CYS A 49 5.68 -6.76 9.44
CA CYS A 49 6.91 -7.01 8.69
C CYS A 49 8.13 -7.34 9.56
N LYS A 50 7.96 -7.55 10.87
CA LYS A 50 9.05 -7.65 11.85
C LYS A 50 10.13 -8.68 11.54
N GLU A 51 9.80 -9.75 10.83
CA GLU A 51 10.73 -10.80 10.44
C GLU A 51 11.74 -10.36 9.35
N TRP A 52 11.44 -9.26 8.66
CA TRP A 52 12.25 -8.74 7.56
C TRP A 52 12.96 -7.42 7.85
N ILE A 53 12.59 -6.73 8.94
CA ILE A 53 13.13 -5.40 9.28
C ILE A 53 14.63 -5.48 9.55
N GLN A 54 15.40 -4.73 8.78
CA GLN A 54 16.82 -4.46 9.02
C GLN A 54 17.06 -2.97 9.35
N GLN A 55 16.14 -2.10 8.94
CA GLN A 55 16.14 -0.65 9.16
C GLN A 55 14.70 -0.11 9.20
N ASP A 56 14.49 1.10 9.73
CA ASP A 56 13.14 1.69 9.85
C ASP A 56 12.48 1.96 8.48
N GLU A 57 13.28 2.21 7.44
CA GLU A 57 12.82 2.39 6.07
C GLU A 57 12.19 1.12 5.48
N ASP A 58 12.48 -0.07 6.01
CA ASP A 58 11.79 -1.30 5.60
C ASP A 58 10.31 -1.26 6.03
N VAL A 59 10.03 -0.70 7.22
CA VAL A 59 8.65 -0.51 7.70
C VAL A 59 7.91 0.48 6.79
N LEU A 60 8.58 1.55 6.35
CA LEU A 60 8.02 2.52 5.41
C LEU A 60 7.79 1.90 4.03
N SER A 61 8.72 1.09 3.54
CA SER A 61 8.59 0.38 2.26
C SER A 61 7.40 -0.58 2.28
N TYR A 62 7.24 -1.31 3.39
CA TYR A 62 6.08 -2.18 3.61
C TYR A 62 4.78 -1.39 3.70
N ALA A 63 4.77 -0.26 4.41
CA ALA A 63 3.58 0.59 4.54
C ALA A 63 3.10 1.15 3.19
N LEU A 64 4.03 1.51 2.29
CA LEU A 64 3.71 2.06 0.97
C LEU A 64 3.36 0.97 -0.05
N PHE A 65 4.09 -0.15 -0.06
CA PHE A 65 3.94 -1.21 -1.05
C PHE A 65 4.10 -2.61 -0.42
N PRO A 66 3.11 -3.10 0.35
CA PRO A 66 3.27 -4.32 1.15
C PRO A 66 3.72 -5.54 0.34
N GLN A 67 3.11 -5.76 -0.83
CA GLN A 67 3.42 -6.91 -1.69
C GLN A 67 4.82 -6.82 -2.29
N VAL A 68 5.17 -5.66 -2.88
CA VAL A 68 6.48 -5.45 -3.51
C VAL A 68 7.61 -5.47 -2.47
N ALA A 69 7.37 -4.90 -1.29
CA ALA A 69 8.32 -4.92 -0.18
C ALA A 69 8.55 -6.34 0.33
N THR A 70 7.49 -7.14 0.50
CA THR A 70 7.61 -8.53 0.93
C THR A 70 8.44 -9.36 -0.05
N ASP A 71 8.23 -9.20 -1.35
CA ASP A 71 9.00 -9.91 -2.38
C ASP A 71 10.48 -9.48 -2.36
N PHE A 72 10.74 -8.17 -2.18
CA PHE A 72 12.09 -7.64 -2.03
C PHE A 72 12.79 -8.15 -0.76
N PHE A 73 12.09 -8.24 0.37
CA PHE A 73 12.65 -8.73 1.61
C PHE A 73 13.07 -10.20 1.53
N LYS A 74 12.25 -11.04 0.89
CA LYS A 74 12.59 -12.44 0.61
C LYS A 74 13.82 -12.55 -0.28
N TYR A 75 13.89 -11.75 -1.34
CA TYR A 75 15.05 -11.69 -2.21
C TYR A 75 16.33 -11.31 -1.45
N ARG A 76 16.28 -10.22 -0.66
CA ARG A 76 17.41 -9.76 0.17
C ARG A 76 17.86 -10.85 1.14
N GLN A 77 16.92 -11.53 1.79
CA GLN A 77 17.23 -12.61 2.72
C GLN A 77 17.86 -13.83 2.02
N ALA A 78 17.40 -14.19 0.82
CA ALA A 78 17.98 -15.28 0.03
C ALA A 78 19.44 -14.98 -0.37
N GLN A 79 19.70 -13.75 -0.83
CA GLN A 79 21.06 -13.26 -1.13
C GLN A 79 21.98 -13.32 0.09
N GLN A 80 21.50 -12.86 1.25
CA GLN A 80 22.27 -12.87 2.50
C GLN A 80 22.59 -14.28 3.01
N LYS A 81 21.70 -15.26 2.76
CA LYS A 81 21.87 -16.65 3.17
C LYS A 81 22.67 -17.51 2.18
N GLY A 82 23.11 -16.94 1.04
CA GLY A 82 23.85 -17.67 0.01
C GLY A 82 23.04 -18.77 -0.68
N VAL A 83 21.71 -18.67 -0.66
CA VAL A 83 20.83 -19.56 -1.43
C VAL A 83 20.95 -19.17 -2.90
N ASP A 84 21.25 -20.13 -3.77
CA ASP A 84 21.53 -19.89 -5.18
C ASP A 84 20.32 -19.27 -5.90
N VAL A 85 20.40 -17.97 -6.13
CA VAL A 85 19.36 -17.19 -6.81
C VAL A 85 19.24 -17.49 -8.29
N ALA A 86 20.15 -18.28 -8.87
CA ALA A 86 20.04 -18.76 -10.24
C ALA A 86 18.91 -19.80 -10.43
N ALA A 87 18.41 -20.41 -9.34
CA ALA A 87 17.22 -21.26 -9.35
C ALA A 87 15.91 -20.47 -9.17
N ALA A 88 15.97 -19.13 -9.05
CA ALA A 88 14.78 -18.30 -8.99
C ALA A 88 14.06 -18.32 -10.34
N ASP A 89 12.79 -18.70 -10.34
CA ASP A 89 11.98 -18.73 -11.55
C ASP A 89 11.70 -17.28 -12.01
N THR A 90 12.61 -16.77 -12.84
CA THR A 90 12.53 -15.43 -13.45
C THR A 90 11.28 -15.25 -14.31
N ALA A 91 10.63 -16.33 -14.76
CA ALA A 91 9.40 -16.25 -15.53
C ALA A 91 8.18 -15.94 -14.65
N ASN A 92 8.14 -16.47 -13.43
CA ASN A 92 7.04 -16.29 -12.50
C ASN A 92 7.24 -15.15 -11.48
N LYS A 93 8.41 -14.49 -11.48
CA LYS A 93 8.82 -13.51 -10.45
C LYS A 93 8.65 -14.06 -9.02
N ALA A 94 8.74 -15.37 -8.88
CA ALA A 94 8.52 -16.09 -7.63
C ALA A 94 9.81 -16.80 -7.24
N TYR A 95 10.20 -16.64 -5.97
CA TYR A 95 11.38 -17.29 -5.42
C TYR A 95 11.05 -18.70 -4.94
N PRO A 96 11.92 -19.71 -5.16
CA PRO A 96 11.72 -21.05 -4.65
C PRO A 96 11.69 -21.02 -3.11
N VAL A 97 10.75 -21.78 -2.55
CA VAL A 97 10.57 -22.01 -1.11
C VAL A 97 11.63 -22.95 -0.55
#